data_AF-A0A523X4I0-F1
#
_entry.id   AF-A0A523X4I0-F1
#
_cell.length_a   1.000
_cell.length_b   1.000
_cell.length_c   1.000
_cell.angle_alpha   90.00
_cell.angle_beta   90.00
_cell.angle_gamma   90.00
#
_symmetry.space_group_name_H-M   'P 1'
#
loop_
_entity.id
_entity.type
_entity.pdbx_description
1 polymer ?
#
loop_
_entity_poly.entity_id
_entity_poly.type
_entity_poly.pdbx_seq_one_letter_code
_entity_poly.pdbx_strand_id
1 'polypeptide(L)' 'MTIRESRRRTTVPKEIVDELGLKNGDKLRWILFEDGKIMLTQVKRKGVSK' A
#
# COMPACT_ATOMS: atom_id res chain seq x y z
N MET A 1 3.63 8.57 11.37
CA MET A 1 3.15 7.30 11.95
C MET A 1 2.48 7.63 13.26
N THR A 2 1.19 7.31 13.42
CA THR A 2 0.49 7.49 14.70
C THR A 2 -0.05 6.12 15.10
N ILE A 3 0.55 5.51 16.12
CA ILE A 3 0.11 4.23 16.66
C ILE A 3 -1.04 4.54 17.62
N ARG A 4 -2.28 4.36 17.15
CA ARG A 4 -3.45 4.32 18.04
C ARG A 4 -3.76 2.86 18.30
N GLU A 5 -3.85 2.50 19.57
CA GLU A 5 -3.76 1.17 20.18
C GLU A 5 -4.55 0.03 19.49
N SER A 6 -5.56 0.32 18.65
CA SER A 6 -6.33 -0.68 17.88
C SER A 6 -6.13 -0.64 16.35
N ARG A 7 -5.62 0.45 15.77
CA ARG A 7 -5.45 0.60 14.31
C ARG A 7 -4.03 1.02 13.97
N ARG A 8 -3.30 0.09 13.37
CA ARG A 8 -1.96 0.30 12.80
C ARG A 8 -2.11 0.83 11.37
N ARG A 9 -2.34 2.15 11.24
CA ARG A 9 -2.45 2.83 9.94
C ARG A 9 -1.16 3.58 9.59
N THR A 10 -0.80 3.51 8.31
CA THR A 10 0.22 4.36 7.71
C THR A 10 -0.45 5.19 6.62
N THR A 11 -0.18 6.50 6.63
CA THR A 11 -0.64 7.41 5.57
C THR A 11 0.29 7.28 4.37
N VAL A 12 -0.28 7.10 3.18
CA VAL A 12 0.46 7.18 1.92
C VAL A 12 0.63 8.67 1.57
N PRO A 13 1.85 9.17 1.34
CA PRO A 13 2.07 10.55 0.91
C PRO A 13 1.33 10.88 -0.38
N LYS A 14 0.97 12.16 -0.56
CA LYS A 14 0.16 12.62 -1.70
C LYS A 14 0.85 12.33 -3.03
N GLU A 15 2.15 12.55 -3.10
CA GLU A 15 2.97 12.35 -4.30
C GLU A 15 2.91 10.89 -4.78
N ILE A 16 2.89 9.95 -3.83
CA ILE A 16 2.77 8.51 -4.13
C ILE A 16 1.34 8.15 -4.56
N VAL A 17 0.32 8.77 -3.97
CA VAL A 17 -1.08 8.59 -4.38
C VAL A 17 -1.29 9.04 -5.82
N ASP A 18 -0.76 10.21 -6.17
CA ASP A 18 -0.90 10.83 -7.49
C ASP A 18 -0.14 10.03 -8.56
N GLU A 19 1.13 9.67 -8.30
CA GLU A 19 1.99 8.92 -9.23
C GLU A 19 1.43 7.51 -9.53
N LEU A 20 0.94 6.81 -8.51
CA LEU A 20 0.37 5.46 -8.67
C LEU A 20 -1.13 5.48 -9.04
N GLY A 21 -1.75 6.66 -9.12
CA GLY A 21 -3.17 6.83 -9.40
C GLY A 21 -4.08 6.09 -8.40
N LEU A 22 -3.71 6.05 -7.12
CA LEU A 22 -4.43 5.29 -6.09
C LEU A 22 -5.81 5.89 -5.83
N LYS A 23 -6.82 5.02 -5.75
CA LYS A 23 -8.20 5.39 -5.44
C LYS A 23 -8.67 4.71 -4.16
N ASN A 24 -9.74 5.25 -3.59
CA ASN A 24 -10.39 4.64 -2.43
C ASN A 24 -10.83 3.20 -2.79
N GLY A 25 -10.42 2.23 -1.97
CA GLY A 25 -10.68 0.80 -2.21
C GLY A 25 -9.55 0.05 -2.95
N ASP A 26 -8.52 0.73 -3.43
CA ASP A 26 -7.33 0.07 -3.96
C ASP A 26 -6.56 -0.66 -2.86
N LYS A 27 -5.92 -1.77 -3.25
CA LYS A 27 -5.15 -2.61 -2.34
C LYS A 27 -3.66 -2.42 -2.57
N LEU A 28 -2.91 -2.29 -1.49
CA LEU A 28 -1.46 -2.35 -1.49
C LEU A 28 -1.00 -3.70 -0.93
N ARG A 29 0.05 -4.26 -1.52
CA ARG A 29 0.77 -5.41 -0.98
C ARG A 29 1.92 -4.89 -0.14
N TRP A 30 2.03 -5.45 1.06
CA TRP A 30 3.14 -5.22 1.98
C TRP A 30 4.09 -6.42 1.88
N ILE A 31 5.39 -6.15 1.79
CA ILE A 31 6.45 -7.15 1.87
C ILE A 31 7.39 -6.69 2.98
N LEU A 32 7.56 -7.54 4.00
CA LEU A 32 8.57 -7.38 5.05
C LEU A 32 9.76 -8.26 4.68
N PHE A 33 10.92 -7.66 4.53
CA PHE A 33 12.17 -8.36 4.28
C PHE A 33 12.84 -8.75 5.61
N GLU A 34 13.70 -9.78 5.58
CA GLU A 34 14.44 -10.23 6.78
C GLU A 34 15.35 -9.15 7.38
N ASP A 35 15.83 -8.21 6.56
CA ASP A 35 16.64 -7.06 6.99
C ASP A 35 15.79 -5.93 7.63
N GLY A 36 14.50 -6.16 7.83
CA GLY A 36 13.57 -5.20 8.44
C GLY A 36 13.07 -4.12 7.50
N LYS A 37 13.48 -4.11 6.22
CA LYS A 37 12.91 -3.20 5.23
C LYS A 37 11.48 -3.60 4.88
N ILE A 38 10.70 -2.61 4.47
CA ILE A 38 9.33 -2.81 4.00
C ILE A 38 9.24 -2.27 2.58
N MET A 39 8.61 -3.05 1.69
CA MET A 39 8.21 -2.58 0.37
C MET A 39 6.68 -2.58 0.23
N LEU A 40 6.18 -1.53 -0.38
CA LEU A 40 4.77 -1.32 -0.71
C LEU A 40 4.62 -1.33 -2.23
N THR A 41 3.74 -2.19 -2.74
CA THR A 41 3.44 -2.25 -4.18
C THR A 41 1.94 -2.23 -4.42
N GLN A 42 1.47 -1.53 -5.46
CA GLN A 42 0.07 -1.59 -5.87
C GLN A 42 -0.30 -3.00 -6.33
N VAL A 43 -1.44 -3.51 -5.87
CA VAL A 43 -1.98 -4.78 -6.35
C VAL A 43 -2.68 -4.53 -7.68
N LYS A 44 -2.04 -4.89 -8.80
CA LYS A 44 -2.71 -4.93 -10.10
C LYS A 44 -3.86 -5.94 -10.02
N ARG A 45 -5.09 -5.50 -10.27
CA ARG A 45 -6.18 -6.44 -10.54
C ARG A 45 -5.79 -7.18 -11.81
N LYS A 46 -5.51 -8.48 -11.72
CA LYS A 46 -5.51 -9.34 -12.91
C LYS A 46 -6.92 -9.22 -13.48
N GLY A 47 -7.09 -8.44 -14.54
CA GLY A 47 -8.24 -8.62 -15.40
C GLY A 47 -8.22 -10.09 -15.80
N VAL A 48 -9.32 -10.80 -15.53
CA VAL A 48 -9.59 -12.11 -16.12
C VAL A 48 -9.29 -11.94 -17.61
N SER A 49 -8.17 -12.49 -18.04
CA SER A 49 -7.76 -12.46 -19.44
C SER A 49 -8.52 -13.60 -20.07
N LYS A 50 -9.63 -13.23 -20.72
CA LYS A 50 -10.46 -13.94 -21.68
C LYS A 50 -10.72 -15.43 -21.45
#